data_AF-A0A9X5XHC5-F1
#
_entry.id   AF-A0A9X5XHC5-F1
#
_cell.length_a   1.000
_cell.length_b   1.000
_cell.length_c   1.000
_cell.angle_alpha   90.00
_cell.angle_beta   90.00
_cell.angle_gamma   90.00
#
_symmetry.space_group_name_H-M   'P 1'
#
loop_
_entity.id
_entity.type
_entity.pdbx_description
1 polymer ?
#
loop_
_entity_poly.entity_id
_entity_poly.type
_entity_poly.pdbx_seq_one_letter_code
_entity_poly.pdbx_strand_id
1 'polypeptide(L)'
;DAQNAYKQQLGDVPNNSKIGEQLGEQAARLHVIPKEFPGAAWVELPKTPNGANMFDQVYELGNDGHYLIVEAKAPKGELDWRNGAGGQAQGMRVKQGTKLYVQTILTQMWKRGGEDRRIADDLFDALEDGKLQYVLVKANENAGSYAGAVLEHFKIY
;
A
#
# COMPACT_ATOMS: atom_id res chain seq x y z
N ASP A 1 16.62 25.58 15.79
CA ASP A 1 15.29 26.00 15.30
C ASP A 1 14.43 24.86 14.82
N ALA A 2 13.19 24.82 15.32
CA ALA A 2 12.19 23.83 14.96
C ALA A 2 11.96 23.76 13.44
N GLN A 3 12.11 24.87 12.72
CA GLN A 3 11.99 24.93 11.26
C GLN A 3 13.08 24.15 10.50
N ASN A 4 14.30 24.04 11.04
CA ASN A 4 15.40 23.29 10.40
C ASN A 4 15.30 21.79 10.66
N ALA A 5 14.90 21.39 11.86
CA ALA A 5 14.55 19.99 12.15
C ALA A 5 13.35 19.53 11.31
N TYR A 6 12.37 20.41 11.13
CA TYR A 6 11.17 20.20 10.32
C TYR A 6 11.49 19.99 8.82
N LYS A 7 12.38 20.80 8.24
CA LYS A 7 12.83 20.61 6.85
C LYS A 7 13.66 19.34 6.65
N GLN A 8 14.53 19.00 7.59
CA GLN A 8 15.37 17.78 7.52
C GLN A 8 14.55 16.49 7.57
N GLN A 9 13.40 16.50 8.25
CA GLN A 9 12.60 15.29 8.48
C GLN A 9 11.52 15.07 7.40
N LEU A 10 11.06 16.11 6.69
CA LEU A 10 9.84 16.04 5.87
C LEU A 10 9.92 16.65 4.45
N GLY A 11 11.01 17.30 4.02
CA GLY A 11 11.13 17.82 2.64
C GLY A 11 10.07 18.89 2.25
N ASP A 12 9.97 19.23 0.96
CA ASP A 12 9.19 20.39 0.45
C ASP A 12 7.68 20.16 0.24
N VAL A 13 7.12 19.04 0.71
CA VAL A 13 5.68 18.73 0.52
C VAL A 13 4.86 19.42 1.63
N PRO A 14 3.70 20.06 1.33
CA PRO A 14 2.89 20.72 2.35
C PRO A 14 2.51 19.79 3.51
N ASN A 15 2.73 20.28 4.73
CA ASN A 15 2.65 19.58 6.04
C ASN A 15 1.49 18.58 6.16
N ASN A 16 0.31 18.96 5.66
CA ASN A 16 -0.92 18.21 5.87
C ASN A 16 -0.98 16.89 5.10
N SER A 17 -0.26 16.76 3.99
CA SER A 17 -0.27 15.55 3.15
C SER A 17 0.48 14.40 3.82
N LYS A 18 1.73 14.63 4.25
CA LYS A 18 2.55 13.63 4.94
C LYS A 18 1.97 13.18 6.27
N ILE A 19 1.39 14.11 7.04
CA ILE A 19 0.70 13.77 8.29
C ILE A 19 -0.53 12.90 7.99
N GLY A 20 -1.30 13.23 6.95
CA GLY A 20 -2.45 12.45 6.54
C GLY A 20 -2.08 11.04 6.07
N GLU A 21 -1.03 10.93 5.23
CA GLU A 21 -0.49 9.65 4.76
C GLU A 21 -0.06 8.77 5.93
N GLN A 22 0.74 9.31 6.86
CA GLN A 22 1.15 8.60 8.06
C GLN A 22 -0.03 8.18 8.92
N LEU A 23 -1.04 9.03 9.09
CA LEU A 23 -2.24 8.67 9.84
C LEU A 23 -2.96 7.46 9.22
N GLY A 24 -3.13 7.44 7.89
CA GLY A 24 -3.73 6.32 7.18
C GLY A 24 -2.94 5.03 7.35
N GLU A 25 -1.62 5.08 7.10
CA GLU A 25 -0.74 3.92 7.23
C GLU A 25 -0.68 3.37 8.66
N GLN A 26 -0.59 4.24 9.67
CA GLN A 26 -0.56 3.82 11.07
C GLN A 26 -1.91 3.27 11.52
N ALA A 27 -3.03 3.85 11.06
CA ALA A 27 -4.36 3.30 11.32
C ALA A 27 -4.49 1.88 10.78
N ALA A 28 -4.01 1.63 9.56
CA ALA A 28 -3.97 0.30 8.98
C ALA A 28 -3.11 -0.66 9.82
N ARG A 29 -1.84 -0.29 10.04
CA ARG A 29 -0.84 -1.17 10.66
C ARG A 29 -1.11 -1.47 12.14
N LEU A 30 -1.51 -0.47 12.92
CA LEU A 30 -1.61 -0.59 14.38
C LEU A 30 -3.01 -1.00 14.87
N HIS A 31 -4.04 -0.82 14.04
CA HIS A 31 -5.42 -1.04 14.47
C HIS A 31 -6.19 -2.00 13.57
N VAL A 32 -6.26 -1.74 12.26
CA VAL A 32 -7.13 -2.52 11.38
C VAL A 32 -6.56 -3.89 11.09
N ILE A 33 -5.33 -3.98 10.59
CA ILE A 33 -4.76 -5.26 10.16
C ILE A 33 -4.60 -6.26 11.32
N PRO A 34 -4.07 -5.89 12.50
CA PRO A 34 -3.96 -6.83 13.62
C PRO A 34 -5.31 -7.37 14.11
N LYS A 35 -6.39 -6.59 13.94
CA LYS A 35 -7.74 -6.96 14.37
C LYS A 35 -8.45 -7.84 13.35
N GLU A 36 -8.43 -7.45 12.08
CA GLU A 36 -9.19 -8.11 11.02
C GLU A 36 -8.44 -9.30 10.41
N PHE A 37 -7.10 -9.30 10.47
CA PHE A 37 -6.24 -10.39 10.00
C PHE A 37 -5.28 -10.84 11.12
N PRO A 38 -5.81 -11.48 12.18
CA PRO A 38 -4.97 -11.93 13.29
C PRO A 38 -3.90 -12.91 12.81
N GLY A 39 -2.64 -12.63 13.15
CA GLY A 39 -1.49 -13.43 12.73
C GLY A 39 -0.88 -13.04 11.38
N ALA A 40 -1.41 -12.01 10.70
CA ALA A 40 -0.78 -11.46 9.50
C ALA A 40 0.65 -10.97 9.82
N ALA A 41 1.63 -11.47 9.06
CA ALA A 41 3.04 -11.15 9.25
C ALA A 41 3.47 -10.05 8.26
N TRP A 42 4.12 -9.00 8.77
CA TRP A 42 4.57 -7.87 7.95
C TRP A 42 5.68 -8.28 6.98
N VAL A 43 5.51 -7.95 5.70
CA VAL A 43 6.55 -8.11 4.67
C VAL A 43 7.27 -6.77 4.49
N GLU A 44 8.56 -6.72 4.79
CA GLU A 44 9.35 -5.50 4.60
C GLU A 44 9.63 -5.24 3.12
N LEU A 45 8.99 -4.20 2.58
CA LEU A 45 9.22 -3.78 1.19
C LEU A 45 10.48 -2.91 1.08
N PRO A 46 11.38 -3.19 0.12
CA PRO A 46 12.50 -2.30 -0.18
C PRO A 46 12.00 -0.90 -0.55
N LYS A 47 12.56 0.15 0.06
CA LYS A 47 12.16 1.53 -0.22
C LYS A 47 12.67 2.00 -1.58
N THR A 48 11.80 2.64 -2.35
CA THR A 48 12.22 3.40 -3.54
C THR A 48 12.67 4.82 -3.16
N PRO A 49 13.58 5.44 -3.93
CA PRO A 49 14.10 6.78 -3.61
C PRO A 49 13.03 7.87 -3.44
N ASN A 50 11.86 7.71 -4.08
CA ASN A 50 10.77 8.66 -4.06
C ASN A 50 9.46 8.09 -3.50
N GLY A 51 9.47 6.87 -2.95
CA GLY A 51 8.27 6.18 -2.46
C GLY A 51 7.25 5.82 -3.54
N ALA A 52 7.58 6.00 -4.83
CA ALA A 52 6.67 5.65 -5.92
C ALA A 52 6.78 4.17 -6.31
N ASN A 53 5.74 3.66 -6.98
CA ASN A 53 5.69 2.31 -7.54
C ASN A 53 5.90 1.20 -6.51
N MET A 54 5.30 1.38 -5.34
CA MET A 54 5.25 0.42 -4.23
C MET A 54 3.80 0.33 -3.74
N PHE A 55 3.49 -0.76 -3.03
CA PHE A 55 2.31 -0.82 -2.18
C PHE A 55 2.58 -0.11 -0.85
N ASP A 56 1.53 0.36 -0.18
CA ASP A 56 1.70 0.97 1.14
C ASP A 56 2.12 -0.09 2.16
N GLN A 57 1.46 -1.26 2.15
CA GLN A 57 1.78 -2.38 3.04
C GLN A 57 1.49 -3.73 2.39
N VAL A 58 2.29 -4.74 2.75
CA VAL A 58 2.11 -6.14 2.36
C VAL A 58 2.25 -7.03 3.59
N TYR A 59 1.40 -8.05 3.68
CA TYR A 59 1.43 -9.04 4.74
C TYR A 59 1.32 -10.47 4.20
N GLU A 60 1.99 -11.41 4.85
CA GLU A 60 1.74 -12.84 4.72
C GLU A 60 0.59 -13.26 5.64
N LEU A 61 -0.37 -14.00 5.10
CA LEU A 61 -1.51 -14.55 5.84
C LEU A 61 -1.26 -16.02 6.16
N GLY A 62 -0.21 -16.30 6.94
CA GLY A 62 0.26 -17.65 7.22
C GLY A 62 1.34 -18.11 6.24
N ASN A 63 1.56 -19.43 6.16
CA ASN A 63 2.71 -20.03 5.46
C ASN A 63 2.32 -20.84 4.21
N ASP A 64 1.13 -20.61 3.65
CA ASP A 64 0.57 -21.39 2.53
C ASP A 64 0.41 -20.58 1.23
N GLY A 65 1.08 -19.42 1.16
CA GLY A 65 1.11 -18.53 0.00
C GLY A 65 -0.04 -17.53 -0.09
N HIS A 66 -0.80 -17.33 1.00
CA HIS A 66 -1.77 -16.23 1.06
C HIS A 66 -1.10 -14.93 1.45
N TYR A 67 -1.44 -13.86 0.72
CA TYR A 67 -0.91 -12.52 0.95
C TYR A 67 -2.04 -11.49 1.01
N LEU A 68 -1.76 -10.39 1.68
CA LEU A 68 -2.62 -9.22 1.75
C LEU A 68 -1.84 -7.98 1.32
N ILE A 69 -2.35 -7.28 0.31
CA ILE A 69 -1.94 -5.91 -0.02
C ILE A 69 -2.92 -4.96 0.65
N VAL A 70 -2.39 -3.91 1.27
CA VAL A 70 -3.17 -2.82 1.85
C VAL A 70 -2.82 -1.53 1.14
N GLU A 71 -3.84 -0.86 0.60
CA GLU A 71 -3.79 0.57 0.27
C GLU A 71 -4.30 1.35 1.48
N ALA A 72 -3.49 2.25 2.04
CA ALA A 72 -3.83 3.02 3.21
C ALA A 72 -4.10 4.49 2.83
N LYS A 73 -5.25 5.03 3.22
CA LYS A 73 -5.63 6.41 2.93
C LYS A 73 -5.95 7.20 4.19
N ALA A 74 -5.52 8.45 4.18
CA ALA A 74 -6.03 9.48 5.07
C ALA A 74 -7.56 9.63 4.91
N PRO A 75 -8.25 10.30 5.85
CA PRO A 75 -9.70 10.47 5.76
C PRO A 75 -10.20 11.16 4.49
N LYS A 76 -9.43 12.13 3.99
CA LYS A 76 -9.68 12.81 2.71
C LYS A 76 -8.84 12.26 1.55
N GLY A 77 -8.14 11.15 1.77
CA GLY A 77 -7.31 10.50 0.78
C GLY A 77 -8.15 9.75 -0.25
N GLU A 78 -7.82 9.92 -1.52
CA GLU A 78 -8.52 9.29 -2.64
C GLU A 78 -7.61 8.29 -3.35
N LEU A 79 -8.22 7.29 -4.00
CA LEU A 79 -7.52 6.33 -4.86
C LEU A 79 -7.01 7.04 -6.12
N ASP A 80 -5.72 6.91 -6.39
CA ASP A 80 -5.06 7.59 -7.50
C ASP A 80 -5.12 6.78 -8.80
N TRP A 81 -4.98 7.49 -9.92
CA TRP A 81 -4.71 6.93 -11.22
C TRP A 81 -3.21 6.94 -11.48
N ARG A 82 -2.66 5.80 -11.88
CA ARG A 82 -1.24 5.63 -12.20
C ARG A 82 -1.05 5.23 -13.66
N ASN A 83 0.14 5.45 -14.18
CA ASN A 83 0.52 4.92 -15.49
C ASN A 83 0.76 3.42 -15.34
N GLY A 84 0.04 2.63 -16.12
CA GLY A 84 0.18 1.18 -16.13
C GLY A 84 1.52 0.73 -16.71
N ALA A 85 1.99 -0.42 -16.24
CA ALA A 85 3.24 -1.02 -16.68
C ALA A 85 3.12 -2.54 -16.78
N GLY A 86 3.91 -3.14 -17.66
CA GLY A 86 3.84 -4.58 -17.93
C GLY A 86 2.75 -4.92 -18.94
N GLY A 87 2.61 -6.20 -19.31
CA GLY A 87 1.87 -6.64 -20.49
C GLY A 87 0.53 -5.92 -20.72
N GLN A 88 -0.49 -6.24 -19.92
CA GLN A 88 -1.86 -5.76 -20.14
C GLN A 88 -2.08 -4.27 -19.78
N ALA A 89 -1.29 -3.71 -18.87
CA ALA A 89 -1.48 -2.35 -18.36
C ALA A 89 -0.65 -1.28 -19.12
N GLN A 90 0.32 -1.70 -19.94
CA GLN A 90 1.24 -0.78 -20.61
C GLN A 90 0.50 0.27 -21.45
N GLY A 91 0.80 1.55 -21.21
CA GLY A 91 0.21 2.66 -21.95
C GLY A 91 -1.20 3.06 -21.52
N MET A 92 -1.76 2.40 -20.49
CA MET A 92 -3.07 2.74 -19.92
C MET A 92 -2.93 3.54 -18.63
N ARG A 93 -4.01 4.24 -18.25
CA ARG A 93 -4.18 4.72 -16.87
C ARG A 93 -4.90 3.62 -16.08
N VAL A 94 -4.32 3.20 -14.98
CA VAL A 94 -4.86 2.18 -14.07
C VAL A 94 -5.18 2.81 -12.72
N LYS A 95 -6.29 2.42 -12.11
CA LYS A 95 -6.71 2.98 -10.82
C LYS A 95 -6.26 2.09 -9.66
N GLN A 96 -5.80 2.68 -8.56
CA GLN A 96 -5.63 1.96 -7.30
C GLN A 96 -6.92 1.22 -6.94
N GLY A 97 -6.79 0.04 -6.32
CA GLY A 97 -7.92 -0.85 -6.08
C GLY A 97 -8.29 -1.79 -7.24
N THR A 98 -7.46 -1.89 -8.30
CA THR A 98 -7.73 -2.79 -9.44
C THR A 98 -6.62 -3.83 -9.64
N LYS A 99 -6.97 -4.96 -10.26
CA LYS A 99 -5.99 -6.01 -10.64
C LYS A 99 -4.87 -5.45 -11.53
N LEU A 100 -5.21 -4.59 -12.49
CA LEU A 100 -4.24 -3.97 -13.39
C LEU A 100 -3.24 -3.06 -12.65
N TYR A 101 -3.70 -2.39 -11.59
CA TYR A 101 -2.79 -1.63 -10.73
C TYR A 101 -1.85 -2.54 -9.95
N VAL A 102 -2.36 -3.63 -9.35
CA VAL A 102 -1.51 -4.62 -8.67
C VAL A 102 -0.43 -5.14 -9.62
N GLN A 103 -0.81 -5.62 -10.81
CA GLN A 103 0.13 -6.10 -11.83
C GLN A 103 1.15 -5.04 -12.27
N THR A 104 0.73 -3.77 -12.32
CA THR A 104 1.63 -2.65 -12.61
C THR A 104 2.71 -2.51 -11.54
N ILE A 105 2.33 -2.52 -10.27
CA ILE A 105 3.29 -2.40 -9.15
C ILE A 105 4.21 -3.63 -9.10
N LEU A 106 3.66 -4.84 -9.23
CA LEU A 106 4.46 -6.07 -9.26
C LEU A 106 5.47 -6.07 -10.42
N THR A 107 5.08 -5.60 -11.61
CA THR A 107 6.00 -5.44 -12.73
C THR A 107 7.13 -4.46 -12.41
N GLN A 108 6.84 -3.36 -11.71
CA GLN A 108 7.84 -2.37 -11.33
C GLN A 108 8.79 -2.93 -10.27
N MET A 109 8.28 -3.64 -9.27
CA MET A 109 9.08 -4.37 -8.27
C MET A 109 10.00 -5.37 -8.96
N TRP A 110 9.45 -6.20 -9.85
CA TRP A 110 10.21 -7.20 -10.61
C TRP A 110 11.37 -6.60 -11.43
N LYS A 111 11.13 -5.43 -12.06
CA LYS A 111 12.17 -4.69 -12.81
C LYS A 111 13.27 -4.13 -11.92
N ARG A 112 12.96 -3.71 -10.69
CA ARG A 112 13.97 -3.22 -9.73
C ARG A 112 14.97 -4.31 -9.33
N GLY A 113 14.53 -5.57 -9.28
CA GLY A 113 15.42 -6.69 -8.99
C GLY A 113 15.71 -6.86 -7.49
N GLY A 114 16.61 -7.80 -7.15
CA GLY A 114 16.95 -8.09 -5.76
C GLY A 114 15.74 -8.56 -4.95
N GLU A 115 15.62 -8.08 -3.72
CA GLU A 115 14.52 -8.43 -2.81
C GLU A 115 13.14 -8.00 -3.34
N ASP A 116 13.07 -6.87 -4.06
CA ASP A 116 11.85 -6.41 -4.72
C ASP A 116 11.32 -7.45 -5.71
N ARG A 117 12.23 -8.09 -6.47
CA ARG A 117 11.84 -9.14 -7.42
C ARG A 117 11.36 -10.40 -6.71
N ARG A 118 12.05 -10.82 -5.66
CA ARG A 118 11.64 -11.99 -4.87
C ARG A 118 10.22 -11.83 -4.33
N ILE A 119 9.93 -10.69 -3.71
CA ILE A 119 8.58 -10.38 -3.21
C ILE A 119 7.57 -10.26 -4.36
N ALA A 120 7.97 -9.68 -5.49
CA ALA A 120 7.09 -9.60 -6.65
C ALA A 120 6.71 -10.98 -7.21
N ASP A 121 7.67 -11.91 -7.26
CA ASP A 121 7.43 -13.29 -7.70
C ASP A 121 6.43 -13.98 -6.74
N ASP A 122 6.63 -13.90 -5.42
CA ASP A 122 5.70 -14.46 -4.41
C ASP A 122 4.27 -13.90 -4.58
N LEU A 123 4.15 -12.59 -4.81
CA LEU A 123 2.86 -11.92 -4.99
C LEU A 123 2.23 -12.19 -6.36
N PHE A 124 3.02 -12.42 -7.41
CA PHE A 124 2.50 -12.88 -8.70
C PHE A 124 1.92 -14.28 -8.58
N ASP A 125 2.63 -15.20 -7.94
CA ASP A 125 2.15 -16.56 -7.68
C ASP A 125 0.84 -16.53 -6.87
N ALA A 126 0.80 -15.76 -5.78
CA ALA A 126 -0.41 -15.59 -4.99
C ALA A 126 -1.56 -14.95 -5.79
N LEU A 127 -1.27 -14.00 -6.68
CA LEU A 127 -2.27 -13.42 -7.56
C LEU A 127 -2.81 -14.46 -8.54
N GLU A 128 -1.96 -15.28 -9.16
CA GLU A 128 -2.39 -16.31 -10.13
C GLU A 128 -3.18 -17.43 -9.48
N ASP A 129 -2.79 -17.85 -8.27
CA ASP A 129 -3.44 -18.91 -7.50
C ASP A 129 -4.75 -18.51 -6.82
N GLY A 130 -5.15 -17.23 -6.89
CA GLY A 130 -6.36 -16.75 -6.19
C GLY A 130 -6.17 -16.47 -4.69
N LYS A 131 -4.92 -16.38 -4.22
CA LYS A 131 -4.54 -16.27 -2.81
C LYS A 131 -4.14 -14.86 -2.36
N LEU A 132 -4.19 -13.89 -3.27
CA LEU A 132 -3.87 -12.50 -2.97
C LEU A 132 -5.13 -11.71 -2.63
N GLN A 133 -5.18 -11.14 -1.43
CA GLN A 133 -6.23 -10.20 -1.04
C GLN A 133 -5.73 -8.76 -1.25
N TYR A 134 -6.63 -7.87 -1.67
CA TYR A 134 -6.33 -6.45 -1.79
C TYR A 134 -7.42 -5.63 -1.09
N VAL A 135 -7.03 -4.84 -0.09
CA VAL A 135 -7.95 -4.03 0.70
C VAL A 135 -7.56 -2.56 0.68
N LEU A 136 -8.56 -1.70 0.84
CA LEU A 136 -8.41 -0.32 1.24
C LEU A 136 -8.63 -0.21 2.74
N VAL A 137 -7.72 0.47 3.42
CA VAL A 137 -7.96 0.97 4.77
C VAL A 137 -7.99 2.49 4.72
N LYS A 138 -9.13 3.09 5.04
CA LYS A 138 -9.31 4.54 5.08
C LYS A 138 -9.55 5.00 6.51
N ALA A 139 -8.66 5.84 7.04
CA ALA A 139 -8.82 6.41 8.37
C ALA A 139 -10.09 7.29 8.42
N ASN A 140 -10.80 7.34 9.55
CA ASN A 140 -11.97 8.20 9.70
C ASN A 140 -11.57 9.64 10.07
N GLU A 141 -12.37 10.62 9.63
CA GLU A 141 -12.22 12.00 10.11
C GLU A 141 -12.53 12.09 11.59
N ASN A 142 -11.76 12.89 12.34
CA ASN A 142 -12.18 13.32 13.67
C ASN A 142 -11.60 14.68 14.07
N ALA A 143 -12.40 15.44 14.82
CA ALA A 143 -12.08 16.77 15.33
C ALA A 143 -11.64 16.77 16.82
N GLY A 144 -11.04 15.69 17.34
CA GLY A 144 -10.56 15.69 18.73
C GLY A 144 -10.08 14.36 19.36
N SER A 145 -10.41 13.19 18.82
CA SER A 145 -9.88 11.85 19.25
C SER A 145 -9.83 10.88 18.05
N TYR A 146 -9.34 9.64 18.15
CA TYR A 146 -9.30 8.71 17.01
C TYR A 146 -10.68 8.05 16.73
N ALA A 147 -11.22 8.13 15.51
CA ALA A 147 -12.57 7.61 15.12
C ALA A 147 -12.56 6.20 14.52
N GLY A 148 -11.41 5.50 14.54
CA GLY A 148 -11.25 4.24 13.81
C GLY A 148 -10.91 4.43 12.33
N ALA A 149 -11.05 3.34 11.57
CA ALA A 149 -10.82 3.29 10.13
C ALA A 149 -11.78 2.27 9.50
N VAL A 150 -12.09 2.46 8.22
CA VAL A 150 -12.92 1.54 7.43
C VAL A 150 -12.01 0.62 6.62
N LEU A 151 -12.38 -0.66 6.53
CA LEU A 151 -11.77 -1.64 5.64
C LEU A 151 -12.73 -2.00 4.51
N GLU A 152 -12.24 -1.98 3.27
CA GLU A 152 -12.98 -2.39 2.08
C GLU A 152 -12.16 -3.37 1.25
N HIS A 153 -12.78 -4.47 0.80
CA HIS A 153 -12.13 -5.41 -0.11
C HIS A 153 -12.31 -4.99 -1.56
N PHE A 154 -11.22 -4.98 -2.31
CA PHE A 154 -11.26 -4.85 -3.76
C PHE A 154 -11.49 -6.21 -4.41
N LYS A 155 -12.32 -6.22 -5.46
CA LYS A 155 -12.51 -7.40 -6.31
C LYS A 155 -11.42 -7.44 -7.38
N ILE A 156 -10.50 -8.39 -7.26
CA ILE A 156 -9.39 -8.60 -8.21
C ILE A 156 -9.42 -9.96 -8.93
N TYR A 157 -10.51 -10.71 -8.75
CA TYR A 157 -10.82 -12.00 -9.38
C TYR A 157 -12.21 -11.97 -10.03
#